data_AF-A0A9N9NHR6-F1
#
_entry.id   AF-A0A9N9NHR6-F1
#
_cell.length_a   1.000
_cell.length_b   1.000
_cell.length_c   1.000
_cell.angle_alpha   90.00
_cell.angle_beta   90.00
_cell.angle_gamma   90.00
#
_symmetry.space_group_name_H-M   'P 1'
#
loop_
_entity.id
_entity.type
_entity.pdbx_description
1 polymer ?
#
loop_
_entity_poly.entity_id
_entity_poly.type
_entity_poly.pdbx_seq_one_letter_code
_entity_poly.pdbx_strand_id
1 'polypeptide(L)'
;MQRVYPMEELSPTISLVIDHYGYSEDFFKLRSLWKTLSSDPRIKLNLNHHNSYIEALCRCKAFNQAVSVFLDDFLRKKIKPSLRTLLSIITPLRAANKKLLETNLLEFVEKTWPDVHNEFYKHDFAENKPKK
;
A
#
# COMPACT_ATOMS: atom_id res chain seq x y z
N MET A 1 -18.27 -21.98 23.44
CA MET A 1 -17.83 -20.58 23.58
C MET A 1 -17.09 -20.16 22.31
N GLN A 2 -17.74 -19.42 21.41
CA GLN A 2 -17.01 -18.72 20.35
C GLN A 2 -16.31 -17.53 21.02
N ARG A 3 -14.97 -17.53 21.00
CA ARG A 3 -14.21 -16.37 21.46
C ARG A 3 -14.38 -15.27 20.40
N VAL A 4 -15.26 -14.32 20.68
CA VAL A 4 -15.38 -13.09 19.89
C VAL A 4 -14.25 -12.19 20.37
N TYR A 5 -13.10 -12.27 19.71
CA TYR A 5 -12.00 -11.34 19.95
C TYR A 5 -12.38 -9.98 19.35
N PRO A 6 -12.16 -8.86 20.06
CA PRO A 6 -12.34 -7.54 19.49
C PRO A 6 -11.44 -7.40 18.26
N MET A 7 -12.02 -7.09 17.10
CA MET A 7 -11.26 -6.97 15.85
C MET A 7 -10.12 -5.94 15.91
N GLU A 8 -10.21 -4.98 16.83
CA GLU A 8 -9.19 -3.97 17.12
C GLU A 8 -7.87 -4.59 17.61
N GLU A 9 -7.91 -5.71 18.34
CA GLU A 9 -6.72 -6.41 18.85
C GLU A 9 -5.95 -7.15 17.74
N LEU A 10 -6.60 -7.47 16.61
CA LEU A 10 -6.01 -8.23 15.52
C LEU A 10 -5.35 -7.35 14.45
N SER A 11 -5.58 -6.04 14.46
CA SER A 11 -5.05 -5.13 13.43
C SER A 11 -3.52 -5.16 13.32
N PRO A 12 -2.74 -5.06 14.41
CA PRO A 12 -1.28 -5.14 14.31
C PRO A 12 -0.80 -6.51 13.79
N THR A 13 -1.48 -7.59 14.21
CA THR A 13 -1.18 -8.96 13.80
C THR A 13 -1.37 -9.16 12.31
N ILE A 14 -2.41 -8.57 11.71
CA ILE A 14 -2.65 -8.63 10.26
C ILE A 14 -1.49 -8.01 9.50
N SER A 15 -1.08 -6.78 9.85
CA SER A 15 0.07 -6.12 9.23
C SER A 15 1.35 -6.94 9.38
N LEU A 16 1.60 -7.51 10.56
CA LEU A 16 2.78 -8.32 10.83
C LEU A 16 2.86 -9.58 9.94
N VAL A 17 1.75 -10.29 9.76
CA VAL A 17 1.71 -11.49 8.88
C VAL A 17 1.90 -11.09 7.42
N ILE A 18 1.31 -9.97 6.98
CA ILE A 18 1.51 -9.42 5.64
C ILE A 18 3.00 -9.09 5.41
N ASP A 19 3.61 -8.37 6.36
CA ASP A 19 5.01 -8.00 6.29
C ASP A 19 5.92 -9.22 6.28
N HIS A 20 5.65 -10.23 7.11
CA HIS A 20 6.38 -11.50 7.10
C HIS A 20 6.39 -12.14 5.70
N TYR A 21 5.22 -12.25 5.05
CA TYR A 21 5.18 -12.80 3.70
C TYR A 21 5.92 -11.93 2.68
N GLY A 22 5.84 -10.61 2.81
CA GLY A 22 6.63 -9.68 1.99
C GLY A 22 8.14 -9.87 2.15
N TYR A 23 8.64 -10.03 3.38
CA TYR A 23 10.07 -10.28 3.65
C TYR A 23 10.54 -11.67 3.21
N SER A 24 9.64 -12.67 3.24
CA SER A 24 9.92 -14.00 2.71
C SER A 24 9.84 -14.09 1.18
N GLU A 25 9.45 -13.00 0.51
CA GLU A 25 9.17 -12.92 -0.93
C GLU A 25 8.13 -13.97 -1.42
N ASP A 26 7.29 -14.49 -0.52
CA ASP A 26 6.26 -15.50 -0.84
C ASP A 26 4.99 -14.82 -1.40
N PHE A 27 5.06 -14.44 -2.67
CA PHE A 27 3.96 -13.78 -3.39
C PHE A 27 2.65 -14.60 -3.37
N PHE A 28 2.73 -15.93 -3.50
CA PHE A 28 1.53 -16.77 -3.57
C PHE A 28 0.79 -16.80 -2.24
N LYS A 29 1.50 -16.98 -1.11
CA LYS A 29 0.87 -16.92 0.21
C LYS A 29 0.39 -15.52 0.55
N LEU A 30 1.18 -14.49 0.21
CA LEU A 30 0.80 -13.08 0.38
C LEU A 30 -0.54 -12.78 -0.30
N ARG A 31 -0.68 -13.14 -1.59
CA ARG A 31 -1.90 -12.94 -2.37
C ARG A 31 -3.08 -13.76 -1.83
N SER A 32 -2.83 -15.01 -1.46
CA SER A 32 -3.85 -15.88 -0.88
C SER A 32 -4.38 -15.32 0.44
N LEU A 33 -3.48 -14.85 1.32
CA LEU A 33 -3.84 -14.20 2.58
C LEU A 33 -4.71 -12.97 2.32
N TRP A 34 -4.27 -12.06 1.45
CA TRP A 34 -5.02 -10.83 1.18
C TRP A 34 -6.41 -11.09 0.63
N LYS A 35 -6.56 -12.10 -0.24
CA LYS A 35 -7.87 -12.52 -0.74
C LYS A 35 -8.77 -12.99 0.40
N THR A 36 -8.26 -13.82 1.31
CA THR A 36 -9.01 -14.27 2.49
C THR A 36 -9.43 -13.10 3.37
N LEU A 37 -8.48 -12.22 3.70
CA LEU A 37 -8.72 -11.05 4.55
C LEU A 37 -9.74 -10.08 3.94
N SER A 38 -9.64 -9.82 2.63
CA SER A 38 -10.51 -8.87 1.93
C SER A 38 -11.91 -9.40 1.64
N SER A 39 -12.09 -10.73 1.66
CA SER A 39 -13.38 -11.38 1.40
C SER A 39 -14.18 -11.64 2.68
N ASP A 40 -13.55 -11.58 3.85
CA ASP A 40 -14.23 -11.80 5.13
C ASP A 40 -14.87 -10.50 5.64
N PRO A 41 -16.21 -10.37 5.66
CA PRO A 41 -16.88 -9.15 6.10
C PRO A 41 -16.68 -8.83 7.59
N ARG A 42 -16.20 -9.80 8.38
CA ARG A 42 -15.88 -9.59 9.80
C ARG A 42 -14.55 -8.86 9.97
N ILE A 43 -13.69 -8.88 8.96
CA ILE A 43 -12.36 -8.27 9.00
C ILE A 43 -12.42 -6.86 8.44
N LYS A 44 -12.23 -5.87 9.32
CA LYS A 44 -12.16 -4.46 8.93
C LYS A 44 -10.72 -4.09 8.56
N LEU A 45 -10.41 -4.11 7.27
CA LEU A 45 -9.11 -3.65 6.78
C LEU A 45 -9.02 -2.12 6.80
N ASN A 46 -7.99 -1.58 7.45
CA ASN A 46 -7.72 -0.14 7.51
C ASN A 46 -6.61 0.26 6.52
N LEU A 47 -6.28 1.55 6.49
CA LEU A 47 -5.26 2.10 5.61
C LEU A 47 -3.87 1.47 5.86
N ASN A 48 -3.53 1.16 7.11
CA ASN A 48 -2.26 0.55 7.46
C ASN A 48 -2.13 -0.85 6.86
N HIS A 49 -3.18 -1.67 6.89
CA HIS A 49 -3.16 -3.00 6.26
C HIS A 49 -2.95 -2.91 4.75
N HIS A 50 -3.57 -1.92 4.07
CA HIS A 50 -3.38 -1.70 2.63
C HIS A 50 -1.95 -1.25 2.33
N ASN A 51 -1.39 -0.33 3.13
CA ASN A 51 0.00 0.09 3.00
C ASN A 51 0.96 -1.10 3.17
N SER A 52 0.81 -1.89 4.24
CA SER A 52 1.62 -3.11 4.46
C SER A 52 1.54 -4.07 3.27
N TYR A 53 0.34 -4.27 2.71
CA TYR A 53 0.17 -5.19 1.58
C TYR A 53 0.81 -4.67 0.28
N ILE A 54 0.68 -3.37 0.00
CA ILE A 54 1.34 -2.72 -1.13
C ILE A 54 2.86 -2.85 -1.01
N GLU A 55 3.43 -2.58 0.18
CA GLU A 55 4.86 -2.74 0.42
C GLU A 55 5.32 -4.19 0.24
N ALA A 56 4.56 -5.14 0.79
CA ALA A 56 4.86 -6.55 0.64
C ALA A 56 4.84 -6.99 -0.83
N LEU A 57 3.89 -6.50 -1.64
CA LEU A 57 3.87 -6.74 -3.08
C LEU A 57 5.11 -6.15 -3.77
N CYS A 58 5.50 -4.93 -3.40
CA CYS A 58 6.72 -4.31 -3.92
C CYS A 58 7.99 -5.09 -3.55
N ARG A 59 8.10 -5.62 -2.32
CA ARG A 59 9.20 -6.52 -1.90
C ARG A 59 9.24 -7.78 -2.77
N CYS A 60 8.08 -8.37 -3.05
CA CYS A 60 7.94 -9.49 -3.99
C CYS A 60 8.12 -9.11 -5.48
N LYS A 61 8.54 -7.88 -5.80
CA LYS A 61 8.70 -7.33 -7.17
C LYS A 61 7.41 -7.35 -8.00
N ALA A 62 6.25 -7.48 -7.35
CA ALA A 62 4.92 -7.52 -7.95
C ALA A 62 4.35 -6.09 -8.14
N PHE A 63 5.11 -5.22 -8.82
CA PHE A 63 4.81 -3.79 -8.94
C PHE A 63 3.48 -3.49 -9.64
N ASN A 64 3.15 -4.24 -10.70
CA ASN A 64 1.89 -4.06 -11.41
C ASN A 64 0.69 -4.37 -10.50
N GLN A 65 0.81 -5.41 -9.67
CA GLN A 65 -0.22 -5.79 -8.69
C GLN A 65 -0.31 -4.74 -7.58
N ALA A 66 0.82 -4.20 -7.10
CA ALA A 66 0.81 -3.11 -6.12
C ALA A 66 0.07 -1.87 -6.64
N VAL A 67 0.33 -1.48 -7.90
CA VAL A 67 -0.37 -0.36 -8.56
C VAL A 67 -1.85 -0.67 -8.76
N SER A 68 -2.21 -1.88 -9.25
CA SER A 68 -3.61 -2.27 -9.41
C SER A 68 -4.35 -2.24 -8.08
N VAL A 69 -3.78 -2.76 -7.00
CA VAL A 69 -4.40 -2.69 -5.66
C VAL A 69 -4.60 -1.24 -5.23
N PHE A 70 -3.60 -0.37 -5.41
CA PHE A 70 -3.75 1.05 -5.09
C PHE A 70 -4.91 1.69 -5.89
N LEU A 71 -4.96 1.48 -7.21
CA LEU A 71 -5.98 2.10 -8.06
C LEU A 71 -7.38 1.51 -7.79
N ASP A 72 -7.48 0.20 -7.69
CA ASP A 72 -8.75 -0.52 -7.58
C ASP A 72 -9.35 -0.41 -6.18
N ASP A 73 -8.60 -0.73 -5.14
CA ASP A 73 -9.15 -0.81 -3.79
C ASP A 73 -9.45 0.58 -3.25
N PHE A 74 -8.59 1.58 -3.51
CA PHE A 74 -8.81 2.92 -2.97
C PHE A 74 -10.01 3.61 -3.62
N LEU A 75 -10.22 3.42 -4.92
CA LEU A 75 -11.42 3.92 -5.59
C LEU A 75 -12.68 3.19 -5.14
N ARG A 76 -12.70 1.85 -5.23
CA ARG A 76 -13.90 1.05 -4.95
C ARG A 76 -14.33 1.16 -3.50
N LYS A 77 -13.37 1.13 -2.57
CA LYS A 77 -13.63 1.21 -1.13
C LYS A 77 -13.67 2.65 -0.62
N LYS A 78 -13.51 3.65 -1.50
CA LYS A 78 -13.45 5.08 -1.16
C LYS A 78 -12.44 5.40 -0.07
N ILE A 79 -11.29 4.71 -0.09
CA ILE A 79 -10.19 4.94 0.85
C ILE A 79 -9.37 6.10 0.30
N LYS A 80 -9.18 7.15 1.10
CA LYS A 80 -8.29 8.25 0.74
C LYS A 80 -6.84 7.84 1.05
N PRO A 81 -5.92 7.89 0.08
CA PRO A 81 -4.50 7.63 0.34
C PRO A 81 -3.89 8.73 1.21
N SER A 82 -2.82 8.38 1.90
CA SER A 82 -1.99 9.32 2.67
C SER A 82 -0.63 9.49 2.01
N LEU A 83 0.16 10.48 2.45
CA LEU A 83 1.58 10.58 2.09
C LEU A 83 2.31 9.23 2.29
N ARG A 84 2.07 8.56 3.42
CA ARG A 84 2.67 7.24 3.73
C ARG A 84 2.31 6.18 2.69
N THR A 85 1.09 6.22 2.14
CA THR A 85 0.61 5.32 1.09
C THR A 85 1.34 5.57 -0.23
N LEU A 86 1.56 6.83 -0.59
CA LEU A 86 2.36 7.16 -1.79
C LEU A 86 3.81 6.73 -1.61
N LEU A 87 4.40 6.96 -0.44
CA LEU A 87 5.76 6.51 -0.13
C LEU A 87 5.92 4.98 -0.17
N SER A 88 4.89 4.21 0.25
CA SER A 88 4.93 2.74 0.18
C SER A 88 5.01 2.17 -1.23
N ILE A 89 4.63 2.94 -2.26
CA ILE A 89 4.61 2.47 -3.65
C ILE A 89 5.62 3.21 -4.53
N ILE A 90 5.73 4.53 -4.41
CA ILE A 90 6.63 5.34 -5.25
C ILE A 90 8.10 5.04 -4.92
N THR A 91 8.45 4.93 -3.64
CA THR A 91 9.85 4.67 -3.26
C THR A 91 10.36 3.34 -3.83
N PRO A 92 9.64 2.20 -3.69
CA PRO A 92 10.05 0.96 -4.34
C PRO A 92 10.03 1.01 -5.87
N LEU A 93 9.07 1.72 -6.49
CA LEU A 93 9.02 1.89 -7.95
C LEU A 93 10.26 2.62 -8.47
N ARG A 94 10.68 3.71 -7.81
CA ARG A 94 11.91 4.45 -8.13
C ARG A 94 13.15 3.58 -7.99
N ALA A 95 13.27 2.88 -6.86
CA ALA A 95 14.39 1.97 -6.60
C ALA A 95 14.50 0.87 -7.67
N ALA A 96 13.36 0.39 -8.20
CA ALA A 96 13.31 -0.60 -9.28
C ALA A 96 13.27 0.01 -10.70
N ASN A 97 13.50 1.31 -10.84
CA ASN A 97 13.48 2.06 -12.10
C ASN A 97 12.18 1.89 -12.92
N LYS A 98 11.03 1.79 -12.25
CA LYS A 98 9.70 1.64 -12.86
C LYS A 98 9.06 3.00 -13.19
N LYS A 99 9.79 3.85 -13.91
CA LYS A 99 9.39 5.23 -14.23
C LYS A 99 7.99 5.36 -14.82
N LEU A 100 7.62 4.50 -15.77
CA LEU A 100 6.30 4.55 -16.40
C LEU A 100 5.16 4.32 -15.39
N LEU A 101 5.33 3.36 -14.47
CA LEU A 101 4.33 3.09 -13.42
C LEU A 101 4.27 4.25 -12.43
N GLU A 102 5.41 4.81 -12.06
CA GLU A 102 5.51 5.97 -11.18
C GLU A 102 4.78 7.19 -11.77
N THR A 103 5.10 7.57 -13.00
CA THR A 103 4.48 8.73 -13.68
C THR A 103 2.98 8.56 -13.81
N ASN A 104 2.52 7.42 -14.31
CA ASN A 104 1.09 7.16 -14.47
C ASN A 104 0.34 7.19 -13.13
N LEU A 105 0.96 6.67 -12.07
CA LEU A 105 0.38 6.69 -10.74
C LEU A 105 0.30 8.12 -10.17
N LEU A 106 1.35 8.92 -10.30
CA LEU A 106 1.35 10.30 -9.83
C LEU A 106 0.35 11.18 -10.59
N GLU A 107 0.27 11.05 -11.92
CA GLU A 107 -0.75 11.74 -12.74
C GLU A 107 -2.17 11.37 -12.32
N PHE A 108 -2.39 10.09 -12.00
CA PHE A 108 -3.69 9.63 -11.50
C PHE A 108 -4.01 10.22 -10.12
N VAL A 109 -3.03 10.27 -9.21
CA VAL A 109 -3.21 10.83 -7.87
C VAL A 109 -3.42 12.33 -7.93
N GLU A 110 -2.71 13.05 -8.81
CA GLU A 110 -2.93 14.48 -9.04
C GLU A 110 -4.38 14.78 -9.46
N LYS A 111 -4.95 13.95 -10.35
CA LYS A 111 -6.34 14.10 -10.80
C LYS A 111 -7.38 13.73 -9.74
N THR A 112 -7.08 12.73 -8.89
CA THR A 112 -8.07 12.14 -7.97
C THR A 112 -7.99 12.72 -6.56
N TRP A 113 -6.78 12.95 -6.06
CA TRP A 113 -6.48 13.50 -4.73
C TRP A 113 -5.37 14.55 -4.82
N PRO A 114 -5.67 15.75 -5.35
CA PRO A 114 -4.67 16.80 -5.58
C PRO A 114 -3.96 17.25 -4.31
N ASP A 115 -4.65 17.21 -3.16
CA ASP A 115 -4.09 17.57 -1.86
C ASP A 115 -2.98 16.59 -1.41
N VAL A 116 -3.21 15.28 -1.59
CA VAL A 116 -2.22 14.24 -1.28
C VAL A 116 -1.05 14.29 -2.26
N HIS A 117 -1.32 14.56 -3.54
CA HIS A 117 -0.26 14.79 -4.54
C HIS A 117 0.62 15.98 -4.14
N ASN A 118 0.03 17.11 -3.75
CA ASN A 118 0.75 18.31 -3.34
C ASN A 118 1.57 18.08 -2.07
N GLU A 119 1.04 17.33 -1.10
CA GLU A 119 1.77 16.93 0.11
C GLU A 119 3.00 16.08 -0.25
N PHE A 120 2.82 15.09 -1.12
CA PHE A 120 3.91 14.26 -1.62
C PHE A 120 4.96 15.06 -2.37
N TYR A 121 4.56 15.95 -3.28
CA TYR A 121 5.49 16.78 -4.05
C TYR A 121 6.33 17.70 -3.14
N LYS A 122 5.71 18.30 -2.11
CA LYS A 122 6.44 19.10 -1.11
C LYS A 122 7.47 18.27 -0.35
N HIS A 123 7.08 17.07 0.09
CA HIS A 123 7.99 16.14 0.76
C HIS A 123 9.13 15.73 -0.16
N ASP A 124 8.82 15.31 -1.38
CA ASP A 124 9.78 14.82 -2.37
C ASP A 124 10.79 15.91 -2.77
N PHE A 125 10.32 17.16 -2.92
CA PHE A 125 11.20 18.28 -3.19
C PHE A 125 12.14 18.59 -2.00
N ALA A 126 11.66 18.42 -0.75
CA ALA A 126 12.47 18.66 0.44
C ALA A 126 13.60 17.62 0.59
N GLU A 127 13.33 16.35 0.33
CA GLU A 127 14.30 15.25 0.40
C GLU A 127 15.39 15.35 -0.67
N ASN A 128 15.06 15.87 -1.86
CA ASN A 128 15.99 15.99 -2.98
C ASN A 128 16.81 17.30 -3.00
N LYS A 129 16.70 18.16 -1.97
CA LYS A 129 17.59 19.33 -1.87
C LYS A 129 19.03 18.89 -1.61
N PRO A 130 20.02 19.45 -2.33
CA PRO A 130 21.42 19.22 -1.98
C PRO A 130 21.66 19.74 -0.56
N LYS A 131 22.17 18.87 0.32
CA LYS A 131 22.67 19.28 1.63
C LYS A 131 23.84 20.23 1.38
N LYS A 132 23.67 21.48 1.79
CA LYS A 132 24.72 22.51 1.70
C LYS A 132 25.93 22.12 2.54
#